data_AF-A0AAW2NH04-F1
#
_entry.id   AF-A0AAW2NH04-F1
#
_cell.length_a   1.000
_cell.length_b   1.000
_cell.length_c   1.000
_cell.angle_alpha   90.00
_cell.angle_beta   90.00
_cell.angle_gamma   90.00
#
_symmetry.space_group_name_H-M   'P 1'
#
loop_
_entity.id
_entity.type
_entity.pdbx_description
1 polymer ?
#
loop_
_entity_poly.entity_id
_entity_poly.type
_entity_poly.pdbx_seq_one_letter_code
_entity_poly.pdbx_strand_id
1 'polypeptide(L)'
;MAVSVAKILLDLSKLEPLDGTNYKRCSQKLLIFFEQLDMDYVLFQNLPKTPTEVSTLAITAAETSITGTIAKFEDEAKLKYDRDNKIVRGHLLNHMNNSLFNLFLNYRIAKEIWTTLETRYRGDDIERKKYVVGKWLQFQMIDEKPNGPNP
;
A
#
# COMPACT_ATOMS: atom_id res chain seq x y z
N MET A 1 -33.59 -12.43 -1.72
CA MET A 1 -32.38 -12.80 -0.96
C MET A 1 -31.50 -11.57 -0.86
N ALA A 2 -31.36 -11.00 0.34
CA ALA A 2 -30.43 -9.89 0.55
C ALA A 2 -29.01 -10.44 0.41
N VAL A 3 -28.31 -10.07 -0.66
CA VAL A 3 -26.86 -10.21 -0.71
C VAL A 3 -26.35 -9.24 0.35
N SER A 4 -26.11 -9.76 1.55
CA SER A 4 -25.56 -9.00 2.68
C SER A 4 -24.33 -8.25 2.16
N VAL A 5 -24.22 -6.96 2.45
CA VAL A 5 -23.08 -6.10 2.05
C VAL A 5 -21.73 -6.74 2.41
N ALA A 6 -21.72 -7.64 3.40
CA ALA A 6 -20.60 -8.53 3.75
C ALA A 6 -20.11 -9.45 2.59
N LYS A 7 -20.91 -9.75 1.57
CA LYS A 7 -20.52 -10.55 0.39
C LYS A 7 -19.72 -9.77 -0.65
N ILE A 8 -19.68 -8.44 -0.56
CA ILE A 8 -18.85 -7.59 -1.44
C ILE A 8 -17.48 -7.31 -0.78
N LEU A 9 -17.34 -7.58 0.52
CA LEU A 9 -16.05 -7.56 1.20
C LEU A 9 -15.14 -8.59 0.51
N LEU A 10 -14.07 -8.11 -0.12
CA LEU A 10 -13.05 -8.96 -0.73
C LEU A 10 -12.64 -10.02 0.31
N ASP A 11 -12.84 -11.30 0.01
CA ASP A 11 -12.44 -12.40 0.90
C ASP A 11 -10.92 -12.53 0.86
N LEU A 12 -10.25 -11.69 1.66
CA LEU A 12 -8.81 -11.63 1.80
C LEU A 12 -8.21 -13.00 2.16
N SER A 13 -8.96 -13.86 2.86
CA SER A 13 -8.49 -15.21 3.23
C SER A 13 -8.21 -16.11 2.02
N LYS A 14 -8.76 -15.78 0.85
CA LYS A 14 -8.55 -16.51 -0.41
C LYS A 14 -7.44 -15.93 -1.28
N LEU A 15 -6.81 -14.81 -0.88
CA LEU A 15 -5.73 -14.24 -1.67
C LEU A 15 -4.40 -14.91 -1.35
N GLU A 16 -3.65 -15.18 -2.41
CA GLU A 16 -2.27 -15.61 -2.31
C GLU A 16 -1.44 -14.60 -1.49
N PRO A 17 -0.65 -15.06 -0.51
CA PRO A 17 0.22 -14.18 0.26
C PRO A 17 1.21 -13.44 -0.64
N LEU A 18 1.53 -12.21 -0.27
CA LEU A 18 2.60 -11.43 -0.87
C LEU A 18 3.93 -12.14 -0.61
N ASP A 19 4.62 -12.54 -1.68
CA ASP A 19 5.92 -13.21 -1.64
C ASP A 19 7.03 -12.42 -2.36
N GLY A 20 6.67 -11.26 -2.91
CA GLY A 20 7.53 -10.37 -3.67
C GLY A 20 7.45 -10.57 -5.19
N THR A 21 7.06 -11.74 -5.68
CA THR A 21 6.87 -11.97 -7.13
C THR A 21 5.50 -11.50 -7.60
N ASN A 22 4.50 -11.55 -6.72
CA ASN A 22 3.12 -11.19 -6.99
C ASN A 22 2.73 -9.77 -6.51
N TYR A 23 3.72 -8.92 -6.20
CA TYR A 23 3.51 -7.60 -5.58
C TYR A 23 2.45 -6.75 -6.29
N LYS A 24 2.52 -6.60 -7.62
CA LYS A 24 1.58 -5.77 -8.39
C LYS A 24 0.12 -6.20 -8.19
N ARG A 25 -0.13 -7.51 -8.18
CA ARG A 25 -1.49 -8.06 -8.01
C ARG A 25 -1.94 -7.93 -6.56
N CYS A 26 -1.08 -8.29 -5.61
CA CYS A 26 -1.42 -8.30 -4.19
C CYS A 26 -1.61 -6.87 -3.64
N SER A 27 -0.74 -5.93 -3.99
CA SER A 27 -0.87 -4.52 -3.59
C SER A 27 -2.17 -3.89 -4.09
N GLN A 28 -2.54 -4.10 -5.35
CA GLN A 28 -3.79 -3.57 -5.92
C GLN A 28 -5.03 -4.13 -5.22
N LYS A 29 -5.05 -5.43 -4.91
CA LYS A 29 -6.16 -6.04 -4.17
C LYS A 29 -6.30 -5.48 -2.75
N LEU A 30 -5.18 -5.28 -2.04
CA LEU A 30 -5.16 -4.66 -0.73
C LEU A 30 -5.62 -3.20 -0.78
N LEU A 31 -5.20 -2.44 -1.78
CA LEU A 31 -5.61 -1.05 -1.95
C LEU A 31 -7.13 -0.93 -2.15
N ILE A 32 -7.71 -1.71 -3.08
CA ILE A 32 -9.16 -1.76 -3.32
C ILE A 32 -9.90 -2.13 -2.03
N PHE A 33 -9.37 -3.08 -1.27
CA PHE A 33 -9.97 -3.48 0.01
C PHE A 33 -9.98 -2.34 1.03
N PHE A 34 -8.89 -1.58 1.16
CA PHE A 34 -8.85 -0.44 2.08
C PHE A 34 -9.70 0.75 1.63
N GLU A 35 -9.82 0.97 0.31
CA GLU A 35 -10.71 1.97 -0.27
C GLU A 35 -12.18 1.65 0.04
N GLN A 36 -12.58 0.37 -0.06
CA GLN A 36 -13.92 -0.09 0.36
C GLN A 36 -14.21 0.14 1.85
N LEU A 37 -13.16 0.17 2.67
CA LEU A 37 -13.27 0.39 4.11
C LEU A 37 -13.05 1.85 4.52
N ASP A 38 -12.86 2.76 3.57
CA ASP A 38 -12.53 4.19 3.83
C ASP A 38 -11.30 4.35 4.75
N MET A 39 -10.29 3.48 4.54
CA MET A 39 -9.05 3.42 5.32
C MET A 39 -7.78 3.54 4.46
N ASP A 40 -7.91 3.70 3.14
CA ASP A 40 -6.78 3.86 2.22
C ASP A 40 -5.96 5.13 2.51
N TYR A 41 -6.59 6.17 3.07
CA TYR A 41 -5.92 7.39 3.50
C TYR A 41 -4.73 7.14 4.45
N VAL A 42 -4.79 6.08 5.27
CA VAL A 42 -3.72 5.67 6.20
C VAL A 42 -2.43 5.29 5.46
N LEU A 43 -2.53 4.80 4.22
CA LEU A 43 -1.37 4.41 3.42
C LEU A 43 -0.61 5.63 2.88
N PHE A 44 -1.27 6.78 2.74
CA PHE A 44 -0.74 7.95 2.04
C PHE A 44 -0.50 9.14 2.97
N GLN A 45 -1.34 9.34 3.99
CA GLN A 45 -1.19 10.43 4.94
C GLN A 45 -0.18 10.11 6.04
N ASN A 46 0.56 11.13 6.45
CA ASN A 46 1.32 11.08 7.69
C ASN A 46 0.36 11.25 8.86
N LEU A 47 0.71 10.72 10.04
CA LEU A 47 0.00 10.95 11.30
C LEU A 47 -0.50 12.40 11.37
N PRO A 48 -1.78 12.66 11.69
CA PRO A 48 -2.29 14.00 11.90
C PRO A 48 -1.36 14.71 12.89
N LYS A 49 -0.53 15.62 12.38
CA LYS A 49 0.49 16.26 13.19
C LYS A 49 -0.24 17.17 14.15
N THR A 50 -0.11 16.90 15.43
CA THR A 50 -0.32 17.91 16.47
C THR A 50 0.50 19.16 16.09
N PRO A 51 0.03 20.39 16.35
CA PRO A 51 0.69 21.64 15.91
C PRO A 51 2.16 21.85 16.35
N THR A 52 2.77 20.94 17.10
CA THR A 52 4.10 21.11 17.69
C THR A 52 5.28 20.92 16.72
N GLU A 53 5.09 20.47 15.48
CA GLU A 53 6.20 20.34 14.50
C GLU A 53 6.08 21.24 13.25
N VAL A 54 5.23 22.27 13.29
CA VAL A 54 5.24 23.34 12.28
C VAL A 54 5.27 24.68 13.01
N SER A 55 6.40 25.00 13.64
CA SER A 55 6.70 26.39 13.98
C SER A 55 8.19 26.64 13.99
N THR A 56 8.72 26.81 12.77
CA THR A 56 9.72 27.86 12.55
C THR A 56 9.31 28.56 11.26
N LEU A 57 8.29 29.42 11.36
CA LEU A 57 8.22 30.75 10.74
C LEU A 57 6.78 31.31 10.79
N ALA A 58 6.67 32.48 11.42
CA ALA A 58 5.63 33.51 11.34
C ALA A 58 4.27 33.32 12.10
N ILE A 59 4.28 33.75 13.37
CA ILE A 59 3.44 34.81 14.03
C ILE A 59 2.27 35.33 13.15
N THR A 60 0.99 35.44 13.59
CA THR A 60 0.51 36.48 14.53
C THR A 60 -0.99 36.30 14.89
N ALA A 61 -1.28 36.43 16.19
CA ALA A 61 -2.49 36.91 16.89
C ALA A 61 -3.91 36.62 16.34
N ALA A 62 -4.71 35.88 17.12
CA ALA A 62 -5.88 36.41 17.84
C ALA A 62 -6.47 35.29 18.73
N GLU A 63 -6.58 35.55 20.03
CA GLU A 63 -7.17 34.63 21.01
C GLU A 63 -8.70 34.69 21.01
N THR A 64 -9.28 33.57 21.48
CA THR A 64 -10.56 33.47 22.21
C THR A 64 -11.71 32.74 21.48
N SER A 65 -12.00 31.54 22.01
CA SER A 65 -13.19 30.69 21.80
C SER A 65 -13.25 29.70 20.62
N ILE A 66 -12.10 29.29 20.08
CA ILE A 66 -12.01 28.24 19.03
C ILE A 66 -11.14 27.03 19.48
N THR A 67 -10.27 27.25 20.47
CA THR A 67 -9.29 26.27 20.99
C THR A 67 -9.94 25.01 21.59
N GLY A 68 -11.10 25.14 22.25
CA GLY A 68 -11.76 24.01 22.91
C GLY A 68 -12.46 23.03 21.97
N THR A 69 -12.82 23.47 20.76
CA THR A 69 -13.47 22.63 19.75
C THR A 69 -12.40 21.99 18.86
N ILE A 70 -11.39 22.75 18.42
CA ILE A 70 -10.28 22.26 17.59
C ILE A 70 -9.49 21.16 18.33
N ALA A 71 -9.17 21.33 19.62
CA ALA A 71 -8.45 20.32 20.39
C ALA A 71 -9.20 18.98 20.52
N LYS A 72 -10.54 19.02 20.65
CA LYS A 72 -11.37 17.79 20.70
C LYS A 72 -11.41 17.07 19.35
N PHE A 73 -11.52 17.83 18.26
CA PHE A 73 -11.49 17.29 16.89
C PHE A 73 -10.12 16.72 16.52
N GLU A 74 -9.03 17.36 16.95
CA GLU A 74 -7.66 16.85 16.74
C GLU A 74 -7.42 15.53 17.50
N ASP A 75 -7.88 15.43 18.75
CA ASP A 75 -7.78 14.18 19.52
C ASP A 75 -8.63 13.06 18.92
N GLU A 76 -9.85 13.36 18.45
CA GLU A 76 -10.72 12.36 17.83
C GLU A 76 -10.18 11.88 16.48
N ALA A 77 -9.68 12.78 15.64
CA ALA A 77 -9.05 12.45 14.37
C ALA A 77 -7.78 11.59 14.56
N LYS A 78 -6.97 11.92 15.57
CA LYS A 78 -5.78 11.14 15.92
C LYS A 78 -6.15 9.75 16.45
N LEU A 79 -7.16 9.64 17.30
CA LEU A 79 -7.67 8.35 17.79
C LEU A 79 -8.23 7.48 16.65
N LYS A 80 -8.96 8.08 15.70
CA LYS A 80 -9.43 7.39 14.49
C LYS A 80 -8.26 6.90 13.67
N TYR A 81 -7.30 7.77 13.36
CA TYR A 81 -6.09 7.40 12.60
C TYR A 81 -5.34 6.25 13.28
N ASP A 82 -5.13 6.29 14.60
CA ASP A 82 -4.41 5.24 15.32
C ASP A 82 -5.14 3.89 15.27
N ARG A 83 -6.47 3.90 15.29
CA ARG A 83 -7.29 2.69 15.13
C ARG A 83 -7.15 2.14 13.71
N ASP A 84 -7.36 2.98 12.71
CA ASP A 84 -7.34 2.58 11.31
C ASP A 84 -5.92 2.13 10.91
N ASN A 85 -4.88 2.81 11.39
CA ASN A 85 -3.48 2.39 11.25
C ASN A 85 -3.22 0.99 11.81
N LYS A 86 -3.77 0.63 12.98
CA LYS A 86 -3.62 -0.72 13.53
C LYS A 86 -4.30 -1.77 12.64
N ILE A 87 -5.48 -1.46 12.11
CA ILE A 87 -6.24 -2.37 11.23
C ILE A 87 -5.50 -2.57 9.91
N VAL A 88 -5.17 -1.48 9.21
CA VAL A 88 -4.46 -1.52 7.93
C VAL A 88 -3.10 -2.22 8.07
N ARG A 89 -2.34 -1.90 9.13
CA ARG A 89 -1.06 -2.58 9.43
C ARG A 89 -1.25 -4.08 9.64
N GLY A 90 -2.26 -4.48 10.41
CA GLY A 90 -2.57 -5.89 10.66
C GLY A 90 -2.88 -6.64 9.37
N HIS A 91 -3.69 -6.05 8.49
CA HIS A 91 -4.01 -6.64 7.19
C HIS A 91 -2.79 -6.73 6.27
N LEU A 92 -1.95 -5.69 6.21
CA LEU A 92 -0.72 -5.72 5.43
C LEU A 92 0.19 -6.87 5.88
N LEU A 93 0.41 -7.01 7.19
CA LEU A 93 1.27 -8.05 7.75
C LEU A 93 0.67 -9.46 7.52
N ASN A 94 -0.62 -9.64 7.80
CA ASN A 94 -1.28 -10.95 7.61
C ASN A 94 -1.27 -11.42 6.15
N HIS A 95 -1.21 -10.49 5.20
CA HIS A 95 -1.13 -10.83 3.79
C HIS A 95 0.28 -11.15 3.28
N MET A 96 1.30 -11.05 4.11
CA MET A 96 2.68 -11.36 3.74
C MET A 96 3.04 -12.82 4.00
N ASN A 97 3.98 -13.35 3.23
CA ASN A 97 4.67 -14.57 3.63
C ASN A 97 5.50 -14.35 4.91
N ASN A 98 5.92 -15.44 5.56
CA ASN A 98 6.63 -15.36 6.84
C ASN A 98 7.93 -14.53 6.77
N SER A 99 8.63 -14.55 5.63
CA SER A 99 9.88 -13.79 5.46
C SER A 99 9.63 -12.28 5.47
N LEU A 100 8.63 -11.82 4.70
CA LEU A 100 8.23 -10.40 4.67
C LEU A 100 7.56 -9.99 5.98
N PHE A 101 6.73 -10.85 6.56
CA PHE A 101 6.15 -10.59 7.88
C PHE A 101 7.24 -10.28 8.91
N ASN A 102 8.27 -11.12 9.00
CA ASN A 102 9.37 -10.93 9.94
C ASN A 102 10.17 -9.64 9.68
N LEU A 103 10.29 -9.24 8.41
CA LEU A 103 10.97 -8.00 8.04
C LEU A 103 10.18 -6.76 8.49
N PHE A 104 8.85 -6.80 8.37
CA PHE A 104 7.98 -5.65 8.59
C PHE A 104 7.33 -5.59 9.98
N LEU A 105 7.45 -6.64 10.81
CA LEU A 105 6.75 -6.74 12.11
C LEU A 105 7.00 -5.54 13.04
N ASN A 106 8.20 -4.95 12.97
CA ASN A 106 8.62 -3.85 13.85
C ASN A 106 8.13 -2.47 13.41
N TYR A 107 7.62 -2.35 12.18
CA TYR A 107 7.07 -1.10 11.68
C TYR A 107 5.76 -0.80 12.42
N ARG A 108 5.63 0.42 12.95
CA ARG A 108 4.44 0.83 13.71
C ARG A 108 3.39 1.51 12.82
N ILE A 109 3.82 2.02 11.67
CA ILE A 109 3.01 2.82 10.76
C ILE A 109 2.78 2.03 9.46
N ALA A 110 1.52 1.84 9.08
CA ALA A 110 1.15 1.13 7.86
C ALA A 110 1.72 1.79 6.60
N LYS A 111 1.74 3.13 6.54
CA LYS A 111 2.37 3.89 5.46
C LYS A 111 3.83 3.54 5.25
N GLU A 112 4.61 3.35 6.31
CA GLU A 112 6.04 3.00 6.18
C GLU A 112 6.21 1.62 5.55
N ILE A 113 5.39 0.65 5.97
CA ILE A 113 5.36 -0.69 5.35
C ILE A 113 5.01 -0.55 3.87
N TRP A 114 3.92 0.16 3.56
CA TRP A 114 3.44 0.36 2.19
C TRP A 114 4.48 1.02 1.28
N THR A 115 5.09 2.12 1.73
CA THR A 115 6.11 2.87 0.98
C THR A 115 7.37 2.04 0.77
N THR A 116 7.78 1.24 1.76
CA THR A 116 8.95 0.37 1.65
C THR A 116 8.70 -0.75 0.64
N LEU A 117 7.50 -1.35 0.66
CA LEU A 117 7.10 -2.34 -0.34
C LEU A 117 7.08 -1.75 -1.75
N GLU A 118 6.51 -0.56 -1.91
CA GLU A 118 6.50 0.13 -3.20
C GLU A 118 7.92 0.39 -3.69
N THR A 119 8.79 0.93 -2.85
CA THR A 119 10.18 1.23 -3.22
C THR A 119 10.94 -0.02 -3.64
N ARG A 120 10.78 -1.12 -2.89
CA ARG A 120 11.45 -2.40 -3.18
C ARG A 120 10.99 -3.00 -4.50
N TYR A 121 9.68 -3.08 -4.72
CA TYR A 121 9.13 -3.90 -5.82
C TYR A 121 8.74 -3.10 -7.07
N ARG A 122 8.64 -1.76 -6.99
CA ARG A 122 8.39 -0.91 -8.16
C ARG A 122 9.58 -0.91 -9.13
N GLY A 123 10.80 -1.01 -8.61
CA GLY A 123 12.02 -1.19 -9.43
C GLY A 123 12.07 -2.56 -10.10
N ASP A 124 11.78 -3.62 -9.35
CA ASP A 124 11.78 -5.01 -9.85
C ASP A 124 10.77 -5.23 -10.98
N ASP A 125 9.59 -4.58 -10.96
CA ASP A 125 8.60 -4.70 -12.04
C ASP A 125 9.10 -4.07 -13.35
N ILE A 126 9.90 -3.01 -13.29
CA ILE A 126 10.51 -2.39 -14.47
C ILE A 126 11.57 -3.32 -15.06
N GLU A 127 12.43 -3.90 -14.23
CA GLU A 127 13.46 -4.83 -14.69
C GLU A 127 12.85 -6.12 -15.27
N ARG A 128 11.83 -6.68 -14.60
CA ARG A 128 11.11 -7.85 -15.09
C ARG A 128 10.43 -7.60 -16.43
N LYS A 129 9.82 -6.42 -16.64
CA LYS A 129 9.26 -6.03 -17.95
C LYS A 129 10.34 -5.94 -19.03
N LYS A 130 11.50 -5.32 -18.74
CA LYS A 130 12.63 -5.28 -19.67
C LYS A 130 13.09 -6.68 -20.05
N TYR A 131 13.17 -7.60 -19.08
CA TYR A 131 13.54 -8.99 -19.33
C TYR A 131 12.53 -9.72 -20.24
N VAL A 132 11.23 -9.58 -19.97
CA VAL A 132 10.18 -10.21 -20.79
C VAL A 132 10.19 -9.68 -22.22
N VAL A 133 10.34 -8.37 -22.41
CA VAL A 133 10.45 -7.76 -23.75
C VAL A 133 11.72 -8.24 -24.47
N GLY A 134 12.86 -8.30 -23.78
CA GLY A 134 14.11 -8.82 -24.34
C GLY A 134 14.00 -10.28 -24.77
N LYS A 135 13.36 -11.13 -23.95
CA LYS A 135 13.08 -12.53 -24.31
C LYS A 135 12.15 -12.64 -25.50
N TRP A 136 11.06 -11.86 -25.53
CA TRP A 136 10.13 -11.84 -26.66
C TRP A 136 10.83 -11.47 -27.97
N LEU A 137 11.65 -10.42 -27.96
CA LEU A 137 12.44 -10.01 -29.12
C LEU A 137 13.44 -11.09 -29.55
N GLN A 138 14.11 -11.76 -28.59
CA GLN A 138 15.01 -12.87 -28.87
C GLN A 138 14.27 -14.08 -29.48
N PHE A 139 13.05 -14.37 -29.02
CA PHE A 139 12.21 -15.40 -29.62
C PHE A 139 11.83 -15.05 -31.07
N GLN A 140 11.41 -13.81 -31.36
CA GLN A 140 11.12 -13.39 -32.74
C GLN A 140 12.35 -13.49 -33.66
N MET A 141 13.54 -13.09 -33.18
CA MET A 141 14.77 -13.21 -33.97
C MET A 141 15.16 -14.66 -34.28
N ILE A 142 14.81 -15.63 -33.42
CA ILE A 142 15.11 -17.06 -33.63
C ILE A 142 14.11 -17.69 -34.61
N ASP A 143 12.85 -17.27 -34.55
CA ASP A 143 11.76 -17.81 -35.40
C ASP A 143 11.84 -17.30 -36.85
N GLU A 144 12.49 -16.14 -37.08
CA GLU A 144 12.68 -15.56 -38.43
C GLU A 144 13.84 -16.19 -39.22
N LYS A 145 14.56 -17.19 -38.69
CA LYS A 145 15.59 -17.90 -39.46
C LYS A 145 14.91 -18.78 -40.52
N PRO A 146 15.17 -18.57 -41.83
CA PRO A 146 14.51 -19.36 -42.86
C PRO A 146 15.04 -20.79 -42.81
N ASN A 147 14.15 -21.74 -42.51
CA ASN A 147 14.38 -23.15 -42.82
C ASN A 147 14.33 -23.32 -44.36
N GLY A 148 15.43 -22.94 -45.01
CA GLY A 148 15.72 -23.28 -46.42
C GLY A 148 16.29 -24.69 -46.54
N PRO A 149 16.09 -25.36 -47.70
CA PRO A 149 15.80 -26.79 -47.75
C PRO A 149 17.02 -27.69 -47.53
N ASN A 150 16.72 -28.85 -46.95
CA ASN A 150 17.61 -30.01 -46.79
C ASN A 150 18.18 -30.43 -48.17
N PRO A 151 19.48 -30.73 -48.29
CA PRO A 151 20.11 -31.16 -49.55
C PRO A 151 19.56 -32.50 -50.07
#